data_AF-A0A2N3YHV6-F1
#
_entry.id   AF-A0A2N3YHV6-F1
#
_cell.length_a   1.000
_cell.length_b   1.000
_cell.length_c   1.000
_cell.angle_alpha   90.00
_cell.angle_beta   90.00
_cell.angle_gamma   90.00
#
_symmetry.space_group_name_H-M   'P 1'
#
loop_
_entity.id
_entity.type
_entity.pdbx_description
1 polymer ?
#
loop_
_entity_poly.entity_id
_entity_poly.type
_entity_poly.pdbx_seq_one_letter_code
_entity_poly.pdbx_strand_id
1 'polypeptide(L)'
;MDELAELERLLVQVGRAREVVEAHRVALDRSVLVWWEGVAADRYRALVDERRAALGRAADELGWLEESVAGLVVLARQGSGVGRVVGRAS
;
A
#
# COMPACT_ATOMS: atom_id res chain seq x y z
N MET A 1 -5.31 5.40 -24.78
CA MET A 1 -4.97 4.57 -23.61
C MET A 1 -6.19 4.57 -22.71
N ASP A 2 -6.63 3.43 -22.17
CA ASP A 2 -7.82 3.37 -21.32
C ASP A 2 -7.45 3.79 -19.88
N GLU A 3 -7.89 4.98 -19.47
CA GLU A 3 -7.59 5.58 -18.16
C GLU A 3 -8.13 4.72 -17.00
N LEU A 4 -9.30 4.09 -17.18
CA LEU A 4 -9.86 3.21 -16.16
C LEU A 4 -8.97 1.97 -15.98
N ALA A 5 -8.51 1.37 -17.08
CA ALA A 5 -7.61 0.23 -17.03
C ALA A 5 -6.26 0.59 -16.39
N GLU A 6 -5.79 1.83 -16.53
CA GLU A 6 -4.57 2.31 -15.86
C GLU A 6 -4.79 2.47 -14.34
N LEU A 7 -5.91 3.05 -13.90
CA LEU A 7 -6.24 3.16 -12.48
C LEU A 7 -6.39 1.78 -11.81
N GLU A 8 -7.02 0.82 -12.50
CA GLU A 8 -7.15 -0.56 -12.01
C GLU A 8 -5.78 -1.25 -11.89
N ARG A 9 -4.87 -1.03 -12.85
CA ARG A 9 -3.48 -1.52 -12.75
C ARG A 9 -2.75 -0.89 -11.57
N LEU A 10 -2.87 0.43 -11.39
CA LEU A 10 -2.24 1.15 -10.29
C LEU A 10 -2.74 0.64 -8.94
N LEU A 11 -4.06 0.41 -8.80
CA LEU A 11 -4.66 -0.13 -7.58
C LEU A 11 -4.02 -1.48 -7.20
N VAL A 12 -3.87 -2.39 -8.16
CA VAL A 12 -3.21 -3.69 -7.95
C VAL A 12 -1.74 -3.52 -7.57
N GLN A 13 -1.03 -2.58 -8.20
CA GLN A 13 0.38 -2.32 -7.88
C GLN A 13 0.57 -1.77 -6.47
N VAL A 14 -0.29 -0.85 -6.03
CA VAL A 14 -0.24 -0.27 -4.68
C VAL A 14 -0.55 -1.35 -3.63
N GLY A 15 -1.59 -2.17 -3.85
CA GLY A 15 -1.89 -3.29 -2.96
C GLY A 15 -0.72 -4.27 -2.79
N ARG A 16 -0.08 -4.66 -3.91
CA ARG A 16 1.13 -5.52 -3.87
C ARG A 16 2.30 -4.85 -3.15
N ALA A 17 2.52 -3.56 -3.36
CA ALA A 17 3.58 -2.83 -2.67
C ALA A 17 3.35 -2.82 -1.15
N ARG A 18 2.10 -2.62 -0.72
CA ARG A 18 1.70 -2.67 0.70
C ARG A 18 1.95 -4.05 1.31
N GLU A 19 1.55 -5.11 0.63
CA GLU A 19 1.80 -6.50 1.05
C GLU A 19 3.30 -6.77 1.24
N VAL A 20 4.14 -6.31 0.32
CA VAL A 20 5.60 -6.45 0.41
C VAL A 20 6.15 -5.70 1.62
N VAL A 21 5.74 -4.46 1.85
CA VAL A 21 6.19 -3.66 3.00
C VAL A 21 5.80 -4.33 4.32
N GLU A 22 4.57 -4.84 4.43
CA GLU A 22 4.10 -5.55 5.62
C GLU A 22 4.85 -6.86 5.85
N ALA A 23 5.13 -7.63 4.79
CA ALA A 23 5.93 -8.84 4.88
C ALA A 23 7.35 -8.55 5.42
N HIS A 24 7.98 -7.46 4.98
CA HIS A 24 9.29 -7.04 5.52
C HIS A 24 9.20 -6.61 6.98
N ARG A 25 8.13 -5.91 7.37
CA ARG A 25 7.91 -5.50 8.76
C ARG A 25 7.79 -6.72 9.69
N VAL A 26 7.01 -7.73 9.29
CA VAL A 26 6.83 -8.98 10.03
C VAL A 26 8.12 -9.82 10.05
N ALA A 27 8.90 -9.82 8.97
CA ALA A 27 10.18 -10.54 8.94
C ALA A 27 11.17 -10.01 9.98
N LEU A 28 11.19 -8.69 10.21
CA LEU A 28 12.05 -8.08 11.22
C LEU A 28 11.71 -8.51 12.66
N ASP A 29 10.43 -8.73 12.98
CA ASP A 29 10.00 -9.23 14.30
C ASP A 29 10.61 -10.61 14.61
N ARG A 30 10.83 -11.45 13.58
CA ARG A 30 11.41 -12.79 13.76
C ARG A 30 12.90 -12.75 14.10
N SER A 31 13.63 -11.78 13.57
CA SER A 31 15.09 -11.67 13.73
C SER A 31 15.51 -11.13 15.10
N VAL A 32 14.63 -10.38 15.78
CA VAL A 32 14.90 -9.83 17.12
C VAL A 32 14.83 -10.89 18.22
N LEU A 33 14.27 -12.07 17.92
CA LEU A 33 14.14 -13.18 18.88
C LEU A 33 15.46 -13.94 19.13
N VAL A 34 16.61 -13.51 18.61
CA VAL A 34 17.91 -14.15 18.85
C VAL A 34 18.57 -13.56 20.10
N TRP A 35 18.79 -14.42 21.10
CA TRP A 35 19.11 -14.07 22.49
C TRP A 35 20.60 -13.73 22.69
N TRP A 36 20.98 -12.49 22.38
CA TRP A 36 22.25 -11.93 22.85
C TRP A 36 22.02 -10.69 23.72
N GLU A 37 22.97 -10.39 24.61
CA GLU A 37 22.89 -9.31 25.59
C GLU A 37 24.04 -8.29 25.41
N GLY A 38 23.86 -7.10 25.98
CA GLY A 38 24.87 -6.03 26.01
C GLY A 38 24.59 -4.87 25.05
N VAL A 39 25.44 -3.84 25.11
CA VAL A 39 25.23 -2.55 24.41
C VAL A 39 25.04 -2.71 22.89
N ALA A 40 25.73 -3.67 22.26
CA ALA A 40 25.56 -3.95 20.84
C ALA A 40 24.16 -4.52 20.51
N ALA A 41 23.64 -5.38 21.40
CA ALA A 41 22.30 -5.93 21.27
C ALA A 41 21.24 -4.83 21.37
N ASP A 42 21.38 -3.93 22.35
CA ASP A 42 20.42 -2.84 22.56
C ASP A 42 20.40 -1.85 21.39
N ARG A 43 21.58 -1.52 20.83
CA ARG A 43 21.67 -0.70 19.62
C ARG A 43 21.01 -1.37 18.42
N TYR A 44 21.22 -2.67 18.25
CA TYR A 44 20.58 -3.41 17.16
C TYR A 44 19.06 -3.44 17.31
N ARG A 45 18.54 -3.70 18.52
CA ARG A 45 17.09 -3.67 18.81
C ARG A 45 16.49 -2.31 18.48
N ALA A 46 17.13 -1.22 18.95
CA ALA A 46 16.68 0.14 18.66
C ALA A 46 16.62 0.42 17.14
N LEU A 47 17.63 -0.04 16.38
CA LEU A 47 17.67 0.12 14.93
C LEU A 47 16.56 -0.69 14.23
N VAL A 48 16.30 -1.91 14.69
CA VAL A 48 15.18 -2.73 14.17
C VAL A 48 13.84 -2.07 14.49
N ASP A 49 13.64 -1.56 15.71
CA ASP A 49 12.42 -0.86 16.10
C ASP A 49 12.19 0.39 15.25
N GLU A 50 13.23 1.20 15.03
CA GLU A 50 13.17 2.37 14.16
C GLU A 50 12.78 1.96 12.72
N ARG A 51 13.43 0.92 12.18
CA ARG A 51 13.14 0.44 10.84
C ARG A 51 11.71 -0.09 10.73
N ARG A 52 11.23 -0.79 11.75
CA ARG A 52 9.86 -1.31 11.83
C ARG A 52 8.84 -0.18 11.86
N ALA A 53 9.09 0.86 12.63
CA ALA A 53 8.24 2.05 12.67
C ALA A 53 8.20 2.77 11.32
N ALA A 54 9.33 2.85 10.61
CA ALA A 54 9.39 3.42 9.26
C ALA A 54 8.59 2.59 8.24
N LEU A 55 8.68 1.26 8.30
CA LEU A 55 7.87 0.37 7.44
C LEU A 55 6.36 0.49 7.75
N GLY A 56 6.00 0.64 9.02
CA GLY A 56 4.60 0.90 9.41
C GLY A 56 4.05 2.18 8.76
N ARG A 57 4.78 3.29 8.87
CA ARG A 57 4.39 4.54 8.19
C ARG A 57 4.28 4.38 6.67
N ALA A 58 5.21 3.64 6.05
CA ALA A 58 5.14 3.39 4.61
C ALA A 58 3.90 2.55 4.22
N ALA A 59 3.51 1.58 5.05
CA ALA A 59 2.30 0.79 4.84
C ALA A 59 1.03 1.65 4.99
N ASP A 60 1.00 2.58 5.94
CA ASP A 60 -0.10 3.52 6.14
C ASP A 60 -0.28 4.43 4.92
N GLU A 61 0.81 5.02 4.41
CA GLU A 61 0.78 5.86 3.20
C GLU A 61 0.31 5.07 1.96
N LEU A 62 0.76 3.82 1.81
CA LEU A 62 0.29 2.94 0.74
C LEU A 62 -1.19 2.60 0.89
N GLY A 63 -1.68 2.42 2.13
CA GLY A 63 -3.11 2.21 2.41
C GLY A 63 -3.95 3.42 2.03
N TRP A 64 -3.51 4.63 2.38
CA TRP A 64 -4.18 5.87 1.96
C TRP A 64 -4.21 6.02 0.43
N LEU A 65 -3.11 5.70 -0.25
CA LEU A 65 -3.03 5.73 -1.71
C LEU A 65 -3.96 4.69 -2.35
N GLU A 66 -4.02 3.47 -1.80
CA GLU A 66 -4.91 2.39 -2.24
C GLU A 66 -6.39 2.84 -2.18
N GLU A 67 -6.82 3.41 -1.05
CA GLU A 67 -8.17 3.95 -0.87
C GLU A 67 -8.47 5.08 -1.86
N SER A 68 -7.51 5.98 -2.07
CA SER A 68 -7.65 7.11 -3.00
C SER A 68 -7.82 6.63 -4.44
N VAL A 69 -7.00 5.68 -4.90
CA VAL A 69 -7.10 5.10 -6.24
C VAL A 69 -8.40 4.31 -6.41
N ALA A 70 -8.82 3.55 -5.40
CA ALA A 70 -10.10 2.85 -5.41
C ALA A 70 -11.28 3.82 -5.58
N GLY A 71 -11.25 4.97 -4.88
CA GLY A 71 -12.23 6.04 -5.04
C GLY A 71 -12.26 6.59 -6.47
N LEU A 72 -11.10 6.83 -7.08
CA LEU A 72 -11.00 7.28 -8.47
C LEU A 72 -11.58 6.26 -9.46
N VAL A 73 -11.32 4.96 -9.26
CA VAL A 73 -11.89 3.88 -10.09
C VAL A 73 -13.42 3.90 -10.02
N VAL A 74 -14.00 4.08 -8.84
CA VAL A 74 -15.46 4.17 -8.66
C VAL A 74 -16.02 5.36 -9.43
N LEU A 75 -15.41 6.54 -9.31
CA LEU A 75 -15.84 7.75 -10.01
C LEU A 75 -15.74 7.60 -11.54
N ALA A 76 -14.65 7.03 -12.05
CA ALA A 76 -14.46 6.79 -13.48
C ALA A 76 -15.51 5.82 -14.06
N ARG A 77 -15.89 4.78 -13.32
CA ARG A 77 -16.96 3.84 -13.70
C ARG A 77 -18.34 4.52 -13.75
N GLN A 78 -18.60 5.46 -12.85
CA GLN A 78 -19.85 6.22 -12.85
C GLN A 78 -19.92 7.21 -14.01
N GLY A 79 -18.84 7.95 -14.28
CA GLY A 79 -18.78 8.91 -15.39
C GLY A 79 -18.94 8.29 -16.78
N SER A 80 -18.43 7.07 -16.96
CA SER A 80 -18.59 6.28 -18.19
C SER A 80 -20.01 5.72 -18.39
N GLY A 81 -20.84 5.66 -17.34
CA GLY A 81 -22.25 5.28 -17.41
C GLY A 81 -23.18 6.40 -17.90
N VAL A 82 -22.90 7.65 -17.53
CA VAL A 82 -23.76 8.82 -17.85
C VAL A 82 -23.71 9.19 -19.34
N GLY A 83 -22.53 9.11 -19.97
CA GLY A 83 -22.38 9.41 -21.42
C GLY A 83 -23.10 8.43 -22.35
N ARG A 84 -23.41 7.22 -21.88
CA ARG A 84 -24.05 6.16 -22.69
C ARG A 84 -25.58 6.29 -22.75
N VAL A 85 -26.20 6.98 -21.79
CA VAL A 85 -27.67 7.19 -21.75
C VAL A 85 -28.10 8.36 -22.62
N VAL A 86 -27.27 9.41 -22.73
CA VAL A 86 -27.60 10.61 -23.53
C VAL A 86 -27.54 10.34 -25.05
N GLY A 87 -26.73 9.38 -25.50
CA GLY A 87 -26.57 9.06 -26.94
C GLY A 87 -27.61 8.12 -27.56
N ARG A 88 -28.60 7.62 -26.80
CA ARG A 88 -29.60 6.65 -27.30
C ARG A 88 -31.01 7.23 -27.50
N ALA A 89 -31.17 8.53 -27.23
CA ALA A 89 -32.41 9.27 -27.47
C ALA A 89 -32.15 10.36 -28.52
N SER A 90 -31.89 9.96 -29.77
CA SER A 90 -31.95 10.84 -30.94
C SER A 90 -32.28 9.99 -32.17
#